data_AF-M1DH87-F1
#
_entry.id   AF-M1DH87-F1
#
_cell.length_a   1.000
_cell.length_b   1.000
_cell.length_c   1.000
_cell.angle_alpha   90.00
_cell.angle_beta   90.00
_cell.angle_gamma   90.00
#
_symmetry.space_group_name_H-M   'P 1'
#
loop_
_entity.id
_entity.type
_entity.pdbx_description
1 polymer ?
#
loop_
_entity_poly.entity_id
_entity_poly.type
_entity_poly.pdbx_seq_one_letter_code
_entity_poly.pdbx_strand_id
1 'polypeptide(L)'
;MDDHDKNNILVKQVSHALEMPLHWKVQRLEARWFIDNVYEQSECFNPILLQLAKLDFNMLQAIYLDELKQLSRWHENMNLVEMMGFTRDRLVEFFFWNVGFAFEPKFWFCRKWIVKLGELITIIDDMYELHGTLEELVLFTDMVDRWDVNAMEQLPSRCVF
;
A
#
# COMPACT_ATOMS: atom_id res chain seq x y z
N MET A 1 6.87 19.76 -33.03
CA MET A 1 5.52 19.75 -32.42
C MET A 1 5.00 21.19 -32.51
N ASP A 2 3.70 21.43 -32.73
CA ASP A 2 3.19 22.80 -32.93
C ASP A 2 3.16 23.58 -31.59
N ASP A 3 3.17 24.92 -31.62
CA ASP A 3 3.13 25.76 -30.41
C ASP A 3 1.92 25.42 -29.52
N HIS A 4 0.82 24.97 -30.14
CA HIS A 4 -0.37 24.48 -29.46
C HIS A 4 -0.07 23.30 -28.51
N ASP A 5 0.76 22.35 -28.94
CA ASP A 5 1.07 21.14 -28.17
C ASP A 5 2.02 21.43 -27.00
N LYS A 6 2.96 22.37 -27.16
CA LYS A 6 3.80 22.86 -26.05
C LYS A 6 2.95 23.50 -24.97
N ASN A 7 2.00 24.32 -25.40
CA ASN A 7 1.06 24.98 -24.51
C ASN A 7 0.20 23.96 -23.76
N ASN A 8 -0.19 22.86 -24.42
CA ASN A 8 -0.94 21.77 -23.80
C ASN A 8 -0.13 21.02 -22.73
N ILE A 9 1.14 20.67 -22.97
CA ILE A 9 1.99 20.02 -21.95
C ILE A 9 2.15 20.92 -20.73
N LEU A 10 2.42 22.22 -20.95
CA LEU A 10 2.57 23.18 -19.85
C LEU A 10 1.28 23.29 -19.02
N VAL A 11 0.12 23.36 -19.68
CA VAL A 11 -1.19 23.38 -18.99
C VAL A 11 -1.38 22.13 -18.14
N LYS A 12 -1.03 20.93 -18.65
CA LYS A 12 -1.09 19.68 -17.87
C LYS A 12 -0.18 19.72 -16.65
N GLN A 13 1.06 20.19 -16.80
CA GLN A 13 2.02 20.30 -15.70
C GLN A 13 1.54 21.28 -14.62
N VAL A 14 1.03 22.44 -15.04
CA VAL A 14 0.49 23.45 -14.10
C VAL A 14 -0.72 22.91 -13.37
N SER A 15 -1.69 22.29 -14.08
CA SER A 15 -2.87 21.68 -13.46
C SER A 15 -2.47 20.60 -12.45
N HIS A 16 -1.59 19.68 -12.85
CA HIS A 16 -1.12 18.60 -11.99
C HIS A 16 -0.34 19.12 -10.76
N ALA A 17 0.41 20.21 -10.89
CA ALA A 17 1.11 20.85 -9.78
C ALA A 17 0.16 21.61 -8.83
N LEU A 18 -0.96 22.13 -9.34
CA LEU A 18 -1.99 22.80 -8.54
C LEU A 18 -2.85 21.81 -7.75
N GLU A 19 -3.06 20.59 -8.26
CA GLU A 19 -3.74 19.53 -7.50
C GLU A 19 -2.93 19.13 -6.25
N MET A 20 -1.61 18.98 -6.40
CA MET A 20 -0.71 18.70 -5.30
C MET A 20 0.71 19.15 -5.68
N PRO A 21 1.48 19.79 -4.78
CA PRO A 21 2.85 20.15 -5.08
C PRO A 21 3.76 18.91 -5.10
N LEU A 22 4.79 18.93 -5.95
CA LEU A 22 5.69 17.78 -6.18
C LEU A 22 6.23 17.13 -4.89
N HIS A 23 6.59 17.95 -3.89
CA HIS A 23 7.18 17.47 -2.64
C HIS A 23 6.19 16.73 -1.72
N TRP A 24 4.88 16.77 -2.01
CA TRP A 24 3.85 16.00 -1.30
C TRP A 24 3.41 14.75 -2.06
N LYS A 25 3.83 14.59 -3.32
CA LYS A 25 3.41 13.46 -4.16
C LYS A 25 4.19 12.21 -3.83
N VAL A 26 3.49 11.08 -3.94
CA VAL A 26 4.11 9.75 -3.90
C VAL A 26 5.03 9.60 -5.12
N GLN A 27 6.32 9.41 -4.87
CA GLN A 27 7.36 9.45 -5.89
C GLN A 27 7.09 8.48 -7.06
N ARG A 28 6.57 7.28 -6.78
CA ARG A 28 6.27 6.28 -7.81
C ARG A 28 5.08 6.66 -8.69
N LEU A 29 4.05 7.29 -8.12
CA LEU A 29 2.90 7.76 -8.90
C LEU A 29 3.32 8.94 -9.78
N GLU A 30 4.11 9.86 -9.22
CA GLU A 30 4.63 11.00 -9.97
C GLU A 30 5.56 10.56 -11.10
N ALA A 31 6.47 9.61 -10.84
CA ALA A 31 7.36 9.08 -11.86
C ALA A 31 6.56 8.47 -13.03
N ARG A 32 5.51 7.69 -12.73
CA ARG A 32 4.63 7.14 -13.78
C ARG A 32 3.96 8.25 -14.58
N TRP A 33 3.36 9.20 -13.89
CA TRP A 33 2.64 10.30 -14.53
C TRP A 33 3.57 11.13 -15.41
N PHE A 34 4.76 11.48 -14.92
CA PHE A 34 5.73 12.31 -15.63
C PHE A 34 6.29 11.62 -16.88
N ILE A 35 6.61 10.32 -16.80
CA ILE A 35 7.07 9.53 -17.96
C ILE A 35 6.04 9.60 -19.09
N ASP A 36 4.77 9.32 -18.79
CA ASP A 36 3.71 9.15 -19.79
C ASP A 36 3.14 10.49 -20.30
N ASN A 37 3.01 11.50 -19.43
CA ASN A 37 2.28 12.73 -19.73
C ASN A 37 3.16 13.93 -20.07
N VAL A 38 4.45 13.88 -19.74
CA VAL A 38 5.36 15.02 -19.91
C VAL A 38 6.60 14.63 -20.70
N TYR A 39 7.39 13.68 -20.20
CA TYR A 39 8.72 13.41 -20.73
C TYR A 39 8.68 12.78 -22.12
N GLU A 40 7.79 11.81 -22.34
CA GLU A 40 7.59 11.18 -23.67
C GLU A 40 7.02 12.15 -24.72
N GLN A 41 6.30 13.19 -24.29
CA GLN A 41 5.67 14.18 -25.18
C GLN A 41 6.58 15.40 -25.45
N SER A 42 7.73 15.51 -24.76
CA SER A 42 8.65 16.65 -24.89
C SER A 42 9.36 16.64 -26.25
N GLU A 43 9.72 17.81 -26.80
CA GLU A 43 10.49 17.87 -28.05
C GLU A 43 11.97 17.51 -27.88
N CYS A 44 12.51 17.66 -26.68
CA CYS A 44 13.95 17.54 -26.40
C CYS A 44 14.26 16.40 -25.43
N PHE A 45 13.42 15.37 -25.35
CA PHE A 45 13.70 14.25 -24.48
C PHE A 45 14.90 13.45 -24.97
N ASN A 46 15.71 12.98 -24.03
CA ASN A 46 16.75 12.03 -24.35
C ASN A 46 16.13 10.62 -24.44
N PRO A 47 16.19 9.94 -25.61
CA PRO A 47 15.56 8.63 -25.78
C PRO A 47 16.16 7.54 -24.88
N ILE A 48 17.44 7.65 -24.54
CA ILE A 48 18.12 6.72 -23.63
C ILE A 48 17.54 6.87 -22.22
N LEU A 49 17.29 8.11 -21.77
CA LEU A 49 16.69 8.35 -20.46
C LEU A 49 15.23 7.89 -20.40
N LEU A 50 14.44 8.09 -21.46
CA LEU A 50 13.06 7.61 -21.51
C LEU A 50 13.01 6.08 -21.44
N GLN A 51 13.86 5.41 -22.21
CA GLN A 51 13.97 3.95 -22.20
C GLN A 51 14.39 3.44 -20.82
N LEU A 52 15.40 4.06 -20.20
CA LEU A 52 15.85 3.72 -18.86
C LEU A 52 14.72 3.87 -17.83
N ALA A 53 14.00 5.00 -17.85
CA ALA A 53 12.91 5.27 -16.92
C ALA A 53 11.77 4.25 -17.07
N LYS A 54 11.39 3.89 -18.29
CA LYS A 54 10.36 2.86 -18.55
C LYS A 54 10.81 1.47 -18.10
N LEU A 55 12.05 1.10 -18.38
CA LEU A 55 12.61 -0.19 -17.99
C LEU A 55 12.70 -0.32 -16.46
N ASP A 56 13.28 0.67 -15.77
CA ASP A 56 13.33 0.72 -14.31
C ASP A 56 11.92 0.63 -13.72
N PHE A 57 10.97 1.40 -14.27
CA PHE A 57 9.60 1.39 -13.78
C PHE A 57 8.98 0.00 -13.84
N ASN A 58 9.10 -0.67 -14.98
CA ASN A 58 8.52 -1.99 -15.21
C ASN A 58 9.23 -3.08 -14.41
N MET A 59 10.56 -2.99 -14.24
CA MET A 59 11.32 -3.93 -13.41
C MET A 59 10.87 -3.86 -11.94
N LEU A 60 10.71 -2.65 -11.40
CA LEU A 60 10.21 -2.46 -10.04
C LEU A 60 8.75 -2.92 -9.91
N GLN A 61 7.90 -2.63 -10.89
CA GLN A 61 6.52 -3.10 -10.90
C GLN A 61 6.44 -4.64 -10.88
N ALA A 62 7.30 -5.33 -11.63
CA ALA A 62 7.35 -6.78 -11.61
C ALA A 62 7.73 -7.34 -10.23
N ILE A 63 8.68 -6.69 -9.52
CA ILE A 63 9.04 -7.05 -8.15
C ILE A 63 7.83 -6.87 -7.22
N TYR A 64 7.14 -5.72 -7.30
CA TYR A 64 5.97 -5.46 -6.46
C TYR A 64 4.83 -6.45 -6.70
N LEU A 65 4.59 -6.85 -7.95
CA LEU A 65 3.57 -7.84 -8.28
C LEU A 65 3.92 -9.23 -7.71
N ASP A 66 5.20 -9.60 -7.70
CA ASP A 66 5.63 -10.86 -7.07
C ASP A 66 5.47 -10.80 -5.54
N GLU A 67 5.86 -9.68 -4.91
CA GLU A 67 5.65 -9.45 -3.48
C GLU A 67 4.16 -9.51 -3.10
N LEU A 68 3.30 -8.83 -3.88
CA LEU A 68 1.86 -8.84 -3.67
C LEU A 68 1.29 -10.25 -3.82
N LYS A 69 1.71 -11.00 -4.84
CA LYS A 69 1.30 -12.41 -5.02
C LYS A 69 1.69 -13.29 -3.83
N GLN A 70 2.87 -13.09 -3.26
CA GLN A 70 3.29 -13.80 -2.05
C GLN A 70 2.43 -13.42 -0.83
N LEU A 71 2.11 -12.13 -0.70
CA LEU A 71 1.25 -11.62 0.37
C LEU A 71 -0.19 -12.13 0.23
N SER A 72 -0.78 -12.10 -0.96
CA SER A 72 -2.13 -12.64 -1.21
C SER A 72 -2.22 -14.12 -0.85
N ARG A 73 -1.23 -14.93 -1.24
CA ARG A 73 -1.18 -16.35 -0.83
C ARG A 73 -1.07 -16.51 0.69
N TRP A 74 -0.28 -15.66 1.35
CA TRP A 74 -0.18 -15.69 2.81
C TRP A 74 -1.52 -15.32 3.44
N HIS A 75 -2.19 -14.29 2.95
CA HIS A 75 -3.52 -13.86 3.42
C HIS A 75 -4.57 -14.96 3.27
N GLU A 76 -4.66 -15.58 2.08
CA GLU A 76 -5.52 -16.74 1.83
C GLU A 76 -5.23 -17.89 2.81
N ASN A 77 -3.95 -18.18 3.07
CA ASN A 77 -3.55 -19.24 4.01
C ASN A 77 -3.88 -18.91 5.47
N MET A 78 -3.90 -17.63 5.86
CA MET A 78 -4.27 -17.22 7.22
C MET A 78 -5.76 -17.42 7.47
N ASN A 79 -6.58 -17.39 6.41
CA ASN A 79 -8.03 -17.56 6.45
C ASN A 79 -8.78 -16.63 7.45
N LEU A 80 -8.14 -15.53 7.85
CA LEU A 80 -8.65 -14.65 8.91
C LEU A 80 -9.91 -13.90 8.46
N VAL A 81 -10.01 -13.51 7.18
CA VAL A 81 -11.19 -12.82 6.65
C VAL A 81 -12.42 -13.74 6.61
N GLU A 82 -12.24 -15.02 6.23
CA GLU A 82 -13.35 -15.99 6.27
C GLU A 82 -13.76 -16.31 7.71
N MET A 83 -12.80 -16.39 8.64
CA MET A 83 -13.10 -16.56 10.06
C MET A 83 -13.76 -15.31 10.67
N MET A 84 -13.40 -14.12 10.18
CA MET A 84 -13.83 -12.83 10.70
C MET A 84 -14.51 -12.02 9.60
N GLY A 85 -15.69 -12.47 9.17
CA GLY A 85 -16.51 -11.84 8.14
C GLY A 85 -17.00 -10.41 8.45
N PHE A 86 -16.58 -9.83 9.58
CA PHE A 86 -16.76 -8.42 9.92
C PHE A 86 -15.57 -7.53 9.53
N THR A 87 -14.40 -8.12 9.25
CA THR A 87 -13.16 -7.38 8.99
C THR A 87 -13.04 -6.95 7.54
N ARG A 88 -12.43 -5.79 7.32
CA ARG A 88 -12.16 -5.24 5.98
C ARG A 88 -10.91 -5.90 5.39
N ASP A 89 -11.02 -6.46 4.19
CA ASP A 89 -9.84 -6.85 3.40
C ASP A 89 -9.20 -5.59 2.80
N ARG A 90 -7.95 -5.31 3.22
CA ARG A 90 -7.18 -4.10 2.84
C ARG A 90 -5.78 -4.44 2.34
N LEU A 91 -5.52 -5.70 1.98
CA LEU A 91 -4.17 -6.17 1.64
C LEU A 91 -3.53 -5.32 0.54
N VAL A 92 -4.28 -5.03 -0.52
CA VAL A 92 -3.81 -4.29 -1.69
C VAL A 92 -3.58 -2.82 -1.34
N GLU A 93 -4.46 -2.20 -0.56
CA GLU A 93 -4.33 -0.81 -0.12
C GLU A 93 -3.10 -0.62 0.78
N PHE A 94 -2.88 -1.51 1.74
CA PHE A 94 -1.68 -1.46 2.58
C PHE A 94 -0.42 -1.68 1.75
N PHE A 95 -0.43 -2.65 0.82
CA PHE A 95 0.72 -2.87 -0.04
C PHE A 95 1.02 -1.64 -0.91
N PHE A 96 -0.02 -1.02 -1.48
CA PHE A 96 0.10 0.20 -2.26
C PHE A 96 0.68 1.36 -1.44
N TRP A 97 0.20 1.56 -0.21
CA TRP A 97 0.75 2.56 0.72
C TRP A 97 2.24 2.33 0.99
N ASN A 98 2.62 1.08 1.21
CA ASN A 98 4.00 0.69 1.48
C ASN A 98 4.93 0.90 0.28
N VAL A 99 4.47 0.61 -0.93
CA VAL A 99 5.20 0.97 -2.16
C VAL A 99 5.40 2.48 -2.24
N GLY A 100 4.42 3.28 -1.82
CA GLY A 100 4.55 4.74 -1.80
C GLY A 100 5.62 5.25 -0.83
N PHE A 101 5.76 4.61 0.34
CA PHE A 101 6.71 4.98 1.39
C PHE A 101 8.12 4.43 1.17
N ALA A 102 8.24 3.18 0.71
CA ALA A 102 9.51 2.46 0.59
C ALA A 102 9.55 1.70 -0.74
N PHE A 103 9.77 2.40 -1.85
CA PHE A 103 9.70 1.81 -3.19
C PHE A 103 10.98 1.05 -3.58
N GLU A 104 12.15 1.37 -3.03
CA GLU A 104 13.39 0.75 -3.49
C GLU A 104 13.42 -0.76 -3.22
N PRO A 105 14.01 -1.58 -4.11
CA PRO A 105 14.02 -3.05 -3.98
C PRO A 105 14.56 -3.57 -2.65
N LYS A 106 15.57 -2.89 -2.09
CA LYS A 106 16.21 -3.23 -0.81
C LYS A 106 15.22 -3.26 0.36
N PHE A 107 14.08 -2.59 0.24
CA PHE A 107 13.05 -2.51 1.28
C PHE A 107 11.94 -3.57 1.16
N TRP A 108 12.11 -4.61 0.32
CA TRP A 108 11.14 -5.70 0.15
C TRP A 108 10.69 -6.32 1.48
N PHE A 109 11.64 -6.52 2.41
CA PHE A 109 11.36 -7.11 3.72
C PHE A 109 10.49 -6.17 4.57
N CYS A 110 10.77 -4.86 4.51
CA CYS A 110 10.00 -3.84 5.21
C CYS A 110 8.57 -3.80 4.69
N ARG A 111 8.38 -3.70 3.36
CA ARG A 111 7.05 -3.71 2.73
C ARG A 111 6.25 -4.94 3.12
N LYS A 112 6.87 -6.13 3.07
CA LYS A 112 6.23 -7.39 3.43
C LYS A 112 5.73 -7.39 4.88
N TRP A 113 6.55 -6.97 5.84
CA TRP A 113 6.14 -7.00 7.26
C TRP A 113 5.14 -5.92 7.62
N ILE A 114 5.25 -4.71 7.07
CA ILE A 114 4.29 -3.65 7.36
C ILE A 114 2.89 -4.04 6.84
N VAL A 115 2.77 -4.70 5.68
CA VAL A 115 1.45 -5.18 5.22
C VAL A 115 0.85 -6.17 6.20
N LYS A 116 1.63 -7.16 6.66
CA LYS A 116 1.15 -8.14 7.66
C LYS A 116 0.72 -7.48 8.96
N LEU A 117 1.48 -6.51 9.45
CA LEU A 117 1.14 -5.74 10.64
C LEU A 117 -0.11 -4.88 10.42
N GLY A 118 -0.24 -4.26 9.24
CA GLY A 118 -1.40 -3.46 8.86
C GLY A 118 -2.69 -4.26 8.85
N GLU A 119 -2.65 -5.51 8.38
CA GLU A 119 -3.81 -6.41 8.46
C GLU A 119 -4.19 -6.73 9.91
N LEU A 120 -3.23 -7.10 10.76
CA LEU A 120 -3.50 -7.36 12.17
C LEU A 120 -4.08 -6.13 12.89
N ILE A 121 -3.54 -4.95 12.62
CA ILE A 121 -4.05 -3.68 13.18
C ILE A 121 -5.47 -3.42 12.68
N THR A 122 -5.77 -3.68 11.41
CA THR A 122 -7.11 -3.47 10.84
C THR A 122 -8.14 -4.40 11.46
N ILE A 123 -7.76 -5.65 11.70
CA ILE A 123 -8.62 -6.63 12.39
C ILE A 123 -8.92 -6.14 13.81
N ILE A 124 -7.90 -5.68 14.54
CA ILE A 124 -8.09 -5.15 15.90
C ILE A 124 -8.96 -3.89 15.85
N ASP A 125 -8.69 -2.96 14.94
CA ASP A 125 -9.49 -1.74 14.74
C ASP A 125 -10.97 -2.07 14.49
N ASP A 126 -11.26 -2.97 13.54
CA ASP A 126 -12.61 -3.43 13.24
C ASP A 126 -13.28 -4.12 14.43
N MET A 127 -12.52 -4.84 15.25
CA MET A 127 -13.02 -5.45 16.46
C MET A 127 -13.44 -4.39 17.49
N TYR A 128 -12.64 -3.35 17.72
CA TYR A 128 -12.98 -2.27 18.67
C TYR A 128 -14.08 -1.33 18.16
N GLU A 129 -14.14 -1.08 16.85
CA GLU A 129 -15.10 -0.13 16.28
C GLU A 129 -16.47 -0.75 15.96
N LEU A 130 -16.51 -2.00 15.50
CA LEU A 130 -17.71 -2.57 14.86
C LEU A 130 -18.23 -3.84 15.53
N HIS A 131 -17.40 -4.58 16.28
CA HIS A 131 -17.76 -5.93 16.71
C HIS A 131 -17.84 -6.15 18.23
N GLY A 132 -16.78 -5.82 18.97
CA GLY A 132 -16.59 -6.23 20.36
C GLY A 132 -17.48 -5.49 21.34
N THR A 133 -18.02 -6.20 22.34
CA THR A 133 -18.63 -5.53 23.49
C THR A 133 -17.57 -4.96 24.42
N LEU A 134 -17.93 -3.99 25.28
CA LEU A 134 -16.97 -3.40 26.21
C LEU A 134 -16.29 -4.46 27.10
N GLU A 135 -17.04 -5.45 27.58
CA GLU A 135 -16.49 -6.55 28.40
C GLU A 135 -15.47 -7.38 27.63
N GLU A 136 -15.74 -7.69 26.36
CA GLU A 136 -14.84 -8.46 25.49
C GLU A 136 -13.56 -7.67 25.18
N LEU A 137 -13.69 -6.37 24.90
CA LEU A 137 -12.57 -5.49 24.58
C LEU A 137 -11.65 -5.27 25.79
N VAL A 138 -12.20 -5.22 27.02
CA VAL A 138 -11.38 -5.15 28.24
C VAL A 138 -10.56 -6.42 28.42
N LEU A 139 -11.15 -7.60 28.20
CA LEU A 139 -10.44 -8.88 28.26
C LEU A 139 -9.36 -9.00 27.18
N PHE A 140 -9.67 -8.58 25.94
CA PHE A 140 -8.70 -8.56 24.86
C PHE A 140 -7.53 -7.62 25.15
N THR A 141 -7.79 -6.41 25.67
CA THR A 141 -6.74 -5.47 26.07
C THR A 141 -5.83 -6.06 27.13
N ASP A 142 -6.39 -6.63 28.20
CA ASP A 142 -5.62 -7.28 29.28
C ASP A 142 -4.79 -8.46 28.77
N MET A 143 -5.32 -9.25 27.83
CA MET A 143 -4.55 -10.33 27.20
C MET A 143 -3.35 -9.79 26.41
N VAL A 144 -3.55 -8.76 25.59
CA VAL A 144 -2.46 -8.15 24.81
C VAL A 144 -1.39 -7.55 25.73
N ASP A 145 -1.80 -6.91 26.83
CA ASP A 145 -0.88 -6.36 27.83
C ASP A 145 -0.05 -7.44 28.55
N ARG A 146 -0.66 -8.60 28.84
CA ARG A 146 0.03 -9.72 29.47
C ARG A 146 0.96 -10.47 28.51
N TRP A 147 0.64 -10.47 27.23
CA TRP A 147 1.36 -11.20 26.19
C TRP A 147 1.56 -12.69 26.53
N ASP A 148 0.56 -13.31 27.14
CA ASP A 148 0.57 -14.72 27.57
C ASP A 148 -0.42 -15.55 26.76
N VAL A 149 0.09 -16.52 26.01
CA VAL A 149 -0.69 -17.45 25.18
C VAL A 149 -1.68 -18.26 26.02
N ASN A 150 -1.37 -18.55 27.29
CA ASN A 150 -2.25 -19.31 28.16
C ASN A 150 -3.50 -18.52 28.57
N ALA A 151 -3.48 -17.19 28.42
CA ALA A 151 -4.65 -16.34 28.68
C ALA A 151 -5.69 -16.40 27.56
N MET A 152 -5.39 -17.02 26.41
CA MET A 152 -6.34 -17.15 25.29
C MET A 152 -7.60 -17.94 25.66
N GLU A 153 -7.53 -18.88 26.62
CA GLU A 153 -8.69 -19.64 27.10
C GLU A 153 -9.77 -18.75 27.76
N GLN A 154 -9.41 -17.53 28.15
CA GLN A 154 -10.30 -16.57 28.82
C GLN A 154 -11.05 -15.70 27.81
N LEU A 155 -10.66 -15.71 26.54
CA LEU A 155 -11.35 -14.94 25.50
C LEU A 155 -12.57 -15.70 24.97
N PRO A 156 -13.69 -14.99 24.72
CA PRO A 156 -14.80 -15.56 23.97
C PRO A 156 -14.30 -16.06 22.61
N SER A 157 -14.86 -17.16 22.10
CA SER A 157 -14.45 -17.77 20.82
C SER A 157 -14.54 -16.83 19.60
N ARG A 158 -15.18 -15.67 19.75
CA ARG A 158 -15.30 -14.62 18.74
C ARG A 158 -14.15 -13.60 18.76
N CYS A 159 -13.32 -13.61 19.80
CA CYS A 159 -12.18 -12.71 20.00
C CYS A 159 -10.83 -13.43 19.94
N VAL A 160 -10.81 -14.73 19.59
CA VAL A 160 -9.59 -15.55 19.51
C VAL A 160 -9.08 -15.55 18.06
N PHE A 161 -7.78 -15.27 17.89
CA PHE A 161 -7.05 -15.17 16.61
C PHE A 161 -6.06 -16.33 16.44
#